data_AF-A0A173ZAM8-F1
#
_entry.id   AF-A0A173ZAM8-F1
#
_cell.length_a   1.000
_cell.length_b   1.000
_cell.length_c   1.000
_cell.angle_alpha   90.00
_cell.angle_beta   90.00
_cell.angle_gamma   90.00
#
_symmetry.space_group_name_H-M   'P 1'
#
loop_
_entity.id
_entity.type
_entity.pdbx_description
1 polymer ?
#
loop_
_entity_poly.entity_id
_entity_poly.type
_entity_poly.pdbx_seq_one_letter_code
_entity_poly.pdbx_strand_id
1 'polypeptide(L)' 'MQEQLNVIAGAYPAIPKITADGIYGPATAESVRTFQKVFGLPQTGTVDYTTWYKISEIYVGVSRIAELYG' A
#
# COMPACT_ATOMS: atom_id res chain seq x y z
N MET A 1 -4.13 -2.43 6.94
CA MET A 1 -3.90 -1.46 5.84
C MET A 1 -2.45 -0.96 5.83
N GLN A 2 -1.93 -0.30 6.88
CA GLN A 2 -0.50 0.12 6.91
C GLN A 2 0.47 -1.07 6.75
N GLU A 3 0.20 -2.19 7.44
CA GLU A 3 0.90 -3.47 7.24
C GLU A 3 0.91 -3.92 5.76
N GLN A 4 -0.24 -3.84 5.10
CA GLN A 4 -0.37 -4.22 3.69
C GLN A 4 0.44 -3.30 2.78
N LEU A 5 0.40 -1.98 3.03
CA LEU A 5 1.24 -1.02 2.31
C LEU A 5 2.73 -1.32 2.50
N ASN A 6 3.15 -1.70 3.70
CA ASN A 6 4.55 -2.07 3.97
C ASN A 6 4.98 -3.35 3.25
N VAL A 7 4.10 -4.36 3.19
CA VAL A 7 4.34 -5.58 2.42
C VAL A 7 4.47 -5.26 0.93
N ILE A 8 3.54 -4.46 0.39
CA ILE A 8 3.58 -4.02 -1.00
C ILE A 8 4.85 -3.20 -1.28
N ALA A 9 5.26 -2.32 -0.37
CA ALA A 9 6.48 -1.52 -0.50
C ALA A 9 7.76 -2.37 -0.59
N GLY A 10 7.73 -3.64 -0.15
CA GLY A 10 8.82 -4.59 -0.38
C GLY A 10 9.03 -4.90 -1.87
N ALA A 11 7.96 -4.99 -2.65
CA ALA A 11 8.00 -5.22 -4.10
C ALA A 11 8.00 -3.92 -4.92
N TYR A 12 7.48 -2.83 -4.34
CA TYR A 12 7.36 -1.52 -4.99
C TYR A 12 8.08 -0.43 -4.15
N PRO A 13 9.42 -0.29 -4.27
CA PRO A 13 10.21 0.60 -3.41
C PRO A 13 9.88 2.09 -3.52
N ALA A 14 9.13 2.49 -4.56
CA ALA A 14 8.62 3.85 -4.69
C ALA A 14 7.57 4.19 -3.62
N ILE A 15 6.91 3.19 -3.04
CA ILE A 15 5.92 3.38 -1.97
C ILE A 15 6.65 3.50 -0.64
N PRO A 16 6.51 4.62 0.08
CA PRO A 16 7.14 4.79 1.39
C PRO A 16 6.64 3.74 2.39
N LYS A 17 7.58 3.08 3.07
CA LYS A 17 7.28 2.32 4.28
C LYS A 17 6.91 3.27 5.40
N ILE A 18 5.94 2.87 6.21
CA ILE A 18 5.39 3.65 7.31
C ILE A 18 5.35 2.82 8.58
N THR A 19 5.32 3.47 9.73
CA THR A 19 5.01 2.78 11.00
C THR A 19 3.57 2.28 10.95
N ALA A 20 3.35 1.00 11.23
CA ALA A 20 2.01 0.42 11.33
C ALA A 20 1.46 0.62 12.75
N ASP A 21 1.21 1.87 13.11
CA ASP A 21 0.73 2.30 14.43
C ASP A 21 -0.80 2.31 14.57
N GLY A 22 -1.53 2.01 13.50
CA GLY A 22 -2.98 2.09 13.43
C GLY A 22 -3.52 3.51 13.23
N ILE A 23 -2.66 4.52 13.14
CA ILE A 23 -3.04 5.93 13.01
C ILE A 23 -2.94 6.38 11.56
N TYR A 24 -4.04 6.91 11.04
CA TYR A 24 -4.03 7.53 9.72
C TYR A 24 -3.48 8.96 9.78
N GLY A 25 -2.16 9.08 9.90
CA GLY A 25 -1.44 10.36 9.90
C GLY A 25 -0.94 10.79 8.51
N PRO A 26 -0.20 11.91 8.44
CA PRO A 26 0.37 12.43 7.19
C PRO A 26 1.24 11.42 6.44
N ALA A 27 2.04 10.63 7.16
CA ALA A 27 2.87 9.58 6.56
C ALA A 27 2.02 8.49 5.87
N THR A 28 0.93 8.06 6.52
CA THR A 28 -0.02 7.10 5.94
C THR A 28 -0.69 7.68 4.70
N ALA A 29 -1.11 8.95 4.75
CA ALA A 29 -1.72 9.62 3.61
C ALA A 29 -0.76 9.77 2.42
N GLU A 30 0.51 10.06 2.67
CA GLU A 30 1.56 10.13 1.64
C GLU A 30 1.84 8.76 1.01
N SER A 31 1.93 7.71 1.84
CA SER A 31 2.10 6.33 1.35
C SER A 31 0.92 5.89 0.48
N VAL A 32 -0.32 6.19 0.91
CA VAL A 32 -1.54 5.93 0.12
C VAL A 32 -1.55 6.73 -1.19
N ARG A 33 -1.18 8.02 -1.15
CA ARG A 33 -1.10 8.86 -2.36
C ARG A 33 -0.09 8.30 -3.37
N THR A 34 1.02 7.78 -2.86
CA THR A 34 2.08 7.19 -3.69
C THR A 34 1.66 5.84 -4.25
N PHE A 35 1.00 5.00 -3.45
CA PHE A 35 0.34 3.78 -3.91
C PHE A 35 -0.67 4.10 -5.04
N GLN A 36 -1.55 5.08 -4.83
CA GLN A 36 -2.52 5.51 -5.84
C GLN A 36 -1.83 5.92 -7.14
N LYS A 37 -0.74 6.71 -7.06
CA LYS A 37 0.06 7.08 -8.22
C LYS A 37 0.63 5.86 -8.95
N VAL A 38 1.24 4.92 -8.23
CA VAL A 38 1.86 3.71 -8.80
C VAL A 38 0.82 2.85 -9.55
N PHE A 39 -0.40 2.75 -9.03
CA PHE A 39 -1.45 1.91 -9.60
C PHE A 39 -2.51 2.67 -10.42
N GLY A 40 -2.21 3.92 -10.82
CA GLY A 40 -3.06 4.70 -11.73
C GLY A 40 -4.41 5.14 -11.15
N LEU A 41 -4.50 5.26 -9.82
CA LEU A 41 -5.68 5.76 -9.12
C LEU A 41 -5.60 7.29 -8.90
N PRO A 42 -6.74 7.96 -8.64
CA PRO A 42 -6.74 9.34 -8.17
C PRO A 42 -5.89 9.51 -6.90
N GLN A 43 -4.95 10.45 -6.91
CA GLN A 43 -3.95 10.67 -5.85
C GLN A 43 -4.51 11.51 -4.70
N THR A 44 -5.60 11.04 -4.10
CA THR A 44 -6.28 11.74 -3.00
C THR A 44 -5.51 11.65 -1.68
N GLY A 45 -4.71 10.59 -1.49
CA GLY A 45 -4.14 10.25 -0.19
C GLY A 45 -5.18 9.75 0.82
N THR A 46 -6.40 9.45 0.35
CA THR A 46 -7.52 8.92 1.13
C THR A 46 -7.87 7.54 0.63
N VAL A 47 -8.11 6.60 1.55
CA VAL A 47 -8.56 5.26 1.21
C VAL A 47 -10.08 5.24 1.04
N ASP A 48 -10.55 5.29 -0.20
CA ASP A 48 -11.93 4.96 -0.57
C ASP A 48 -12.06 3.46 -0.93
N TYR A 49 -13.26 3.02 -1.31
CA TYR A 49 -13.51 1.61 -1.67
C TYR A 49 -12.60 1.13 -2.81
N THR A 50 -12.39 1.96 -3.83
CA THR A 50 -11.52 1.62 -4.97
C THR A 50 -10.07 1.46 -4.53
N THR A 51 -9.57 2.38 -3.70
CA THR A 51 -8.21 2.32 -3.15
C THR A 51 -8.05 1.10 -2.24
N TRP A 52 -9.02 0.84 -1.36
CA TRP A 52 -8.98 -0.32 -0.47
C TRP A 52 -8.96 -1.65 -1.22
N TYR A 53 -9.84 -1.80 -2.22
CA TYR A 53 -9.88 -2.99 -3.07
C TYR A 53 -8.55 -3.21 -3.77
N LYS A 54 -7.97 -2.15 -4.33
CA LYS A 54 -6.68 -2.21 -5.01
C LYS A 54 -5.53 -2.60 -4.07
N ILE A 55 -5.49 -2.04 -2.85
CA ILE A 55 -4.49 -2.42 -1.84
C ILE A 55 -4.62 -3.92 -1.52
N SER A 56 -5.83 -4.41 -1.32
CA SER A 56 -6.08 -5.82 -1.00
C SER A 56 -5.66 -6.76 -2.14
N GLU A 57 -6.02 -6.43 -3.39
CA GLU A 57 -5.63 -7.19 -4.59
C GLU A 57 -4.10 -7.31 -4.70
N ILE A 58 -3.39 -6.18 -4.63
CA ILE A 58 -1.93 -6.15 -4.78
C ILE A 58 -1.24 -6.84 -3.60
N TYR A 59 -1.74 -6.65 -2.37
CA TYR A 59 -1.21 -7.32 -1.19
C TYR A 59 -1.23 -8.85 -1.35
N VAL A 60 -2.37 -9.42 -1.78
CA VAL A 60 -2.49 -10.87 -2.01
C VAL A 60 -1.53 -11.34 -3.11
N GLY A 61 -1.35 -10.56 -4.17
CA GLY A 61 -0.39 -10.87 -5.23
C GLY A 61 1.06 -10.89 -4.73
N VAL A 62 1.45 -9.86 -3.98
CA VAL A 62 2.81 -9.72 -3.43
C VAL A 62 3.10 -10.77 -2.35
N SER A 63 2.15 -11.05 -1.45
CA SER A 63 2.37 -12.02 -0.37
C SER A 63 2.60 -13.43 -0.90
N ARG A 64 1.84 -13.85 -1.93
CA ARG A 64 2.03 -15.15 -2.58
C ARG A 64 3.40 -15.28 -3.24
N ILE A 65 3.90 -14.19 -3.84
CA ILE A 65 5.26 -14.17 -4.41
C ILE A 65 6.28 -14.34 -3.28
N ALA A 66 6.14 -13.61 -2.18
CA ALA A 66 7.05 -13.73 -1.04
C ALA A 66 7.08 -15.15 -0.45
N GLU A 67 5.94 -15.82 -0.36
CA GLU A 67 5.83 -17.22 0.09
C GLU A 67 6.54 -18.22 -0.83
N LEU A 68 6.68 -17.93 -2.13
CA LEU A 68 7.36 -18.81 -3.09
C LEU A 68 8.89 -18.71 -3.02
N TYR A 69 9.42 -17.62 -2.47
CA TYR A 69 10.86 -17.32 -2.45
C TYR A 69 11.45 -17.20 -1.03
N GLY A 70 10.64 -17.43 0.01
CA GLY A 70 11.06 -17.45 1.42
C GLY A 70 11.29 -18.86 1.92
#